data_AF-A0A847FCE4-F1
#
_entry.id   AF-A0A847FCE4-F1
#
_cell.length_a   1.000
_cell.length_b   1.000
_cell.length_c   1.000
_cell.angle_alpha   90.00
_cell.angle_beta   90.00
_cell.angle_gamma   90.00
#
_symmetry.space_group_name_H-M   'P 1'
#
loop_
_entity.id
_entity.type
_entity.pdbx_description
1 polymer ?
#
loop_
_entity_poly.entity_id
_entity_poly.type
_entity_poly.pdbx_seq_one_letter_code
_entity_poly.pdbx_strand_id
1 'polypeptide(L)'
;GSGFWPDKTLVVEWGGEEIPGLSAPIVDSNGSFSAVFEVPVSTWGEYIISVSDGVISKELTFSVKQTIPPSPVPVAPVGGTKISGHPHFEWEAVSYPYMDVTYEFQIIKNLAEPELVIGKPELEENSYTLDKNEELEKAGPDNPYYWRVRALDEAGNTSPWSEAREFYYGFIWPSWLTWVLVGLGVLIIGVVVYIFRWRIVDLFY
;
A
#
# COMPACT_ATOMS: atom_id res chain seq x y z
N GLY A 1 -6.57 25.50 33.13
CA GLY A 1 -5.69 26.57 33.65
C GLY A 1 -6.48 27.52 34.53
N SER A 2 -5.96 28.71 34.82
CA SER A 2 -6.67 29.71 35.64
C SER A 2 -6.32 31.15 35.24
N GLY A 3 -7.05 32.12 35.79
CA GLY A 3 -6.85 33.55 35.56
C GLY A 3 -7.74 34.15 34.47
N PHE A 4 -8.91 33.56 34.24
CA PHE A 4 -9.98 34.09 33.39
C PHE A 4 -11.13 34.58 34.27
N TRP A 5 -12.02 35.41 33.73
CA TRP A 5 -13.19 35.85 34.50
C TRP A 5 -14.21 34.71 34.69
N PRO A 6 -14.86 34.61 35.86
CA PRO A 6 -15.90 33.61 36.11
C PRO A 6 -17.03 33.62 35.08
N ASP A 7 -17.63 32.44 34.87
CA ASP A 7 -18.79 32.21 34.00
C ASP A 7 -18.57 32.57 32.52
N LYS A 8 -17.30 32.73 32.10
CA LYS A 8 -16.93 32.90 30.69
C LYS A 8 -16.83 31.56 29.99
N THR A 9 -17.30 31.53 28.74
CA THR A 9 -17.01 30.46 27.80
C THR A 9 -15.68 30.75 27.12
N LEU A 10 -14.79 29.77 27.11
CA LEU A 10 -13.48 29.87 26.48
C LEU A 10 -13.50 29.30 25.06
N VAL A 11 -12.74 29.94 24.19
CA VAL A 11 -12.33 29.38 22.89
C VAL A 11 -10.96 28.75 23.10
N VAL A 12 -10.80 27.50 22.68
CA VAL A 12 -9.53 26.79 22.70
C VAL A 12 -9.18 26.39 21.28
N GLU A 13 -8.00 26.81 20.83
CA GLU A 13 -7.51 26.59 19.48
C GLU A 13 -6.18 25.84 19.50
N TRP A 14 -5.95 25.04 18.45
CA TRP A 14 -4.72 24.33 18.18
C TRP A 14 -4.10 24.88 16.90
N GLY A 15 -2.93 25.52 17.01
CA GLY A 15 -2.28 26.14 15.86
C GLY A 15 -3.08 27.27 15.20
N GLY A 16 -4.04 27.87 15.93
CA GLY A 16 -4.97 28.87 15.42
C GLY A 16 -6.23 28.32 14.77
N GLU A 17 -6.47 27.00 14.84
CA GLU A 17 -7.69 26.36 14.37
C GLU A 17 -8.53 25.79 15.52
N GLU A 18 -9.83 25.68 15.31
CA GLU A 18 -10.74 25.05 16.29
C GLU A 18 -10.39 23.57 16.47
N ILE A 19 -10.46 23.07 17.70
CA ILE A 19 -10.19 21.67 18.00
C ILE A 19 -11.46 20.84 17.74
N PRO A 20 -11.43 19.88 16.78
CA PRO A 20 -12.59 19.06 16.47
C PRO A 20 -13.10 18.29 17.68
N GLY A 21 -14.42 18.35 17.93
CA GLY A 21 -15.07 17.61 19.02
C GLY A 21 -14.86 18.20 20.42
N LEU A 22 -14.06 19.26 20.58
CA LEU A 22 -13.87 19.92 21.88
C LEU A 22 -15.07 20.81 22.20
N SER A 23 -15.76 20.51 23.30
CA SER A 23 -16.78 21.41 23.86
C SER A 23 -16.12 22.63 24.49
N ALA A 24 -16.67 23.82 24.25
CA ALA A 24 -16.14 25.07 24.78
C ALA A 24 -16.09 25.04 26.33
N PRO A 25 -14.90 25.15 26.94
CA PRO A 25 -14.77 25.09 28.40
C PRO A 25 -15.43 26.30 29.06
N ILE A 26 -16.01 26.09 30.24
CA ILE A 26 -16.60 27.17 31.05
C ILE A 26 -15.69 27.41 32.26
N VAL A 27 -15.43 28.68 32.55
CA VAL A 27 -14.63 29.11 33.70
C VAL A 27 -15.47 29.04 34.97
N ASP A 28 -14.94 28.39 36.00
CA ASP A 28 -15.58 28.27 37.31
C ASP A 28 -15.59 29.59 38.10
N SER A 29 -16.27 29.60 39.25
CA SER A 29 -16.37 30.78 40.13
C SER A 29 -15.02 31.29 40.66
N ASN A 30 -13.97 30.48 40.58
CA ASN A 30 -12.61 30.82 41.01
C ASN A 30 -11.72 31.27 39.84
N GLY A 31 -12.28 31.44 38.63
CA GLY A 31 -11.51 31.84 37.46
C GLY A 31 -10.66 30.71 36.87
N SER A 32 -10.98 29.45 37.17
CA SER A 32 -10.26 28.25 36.72
C SER A 32 -11.09 27.44 35.71
N PHE A 33 -10.41 26.66 34.88
CA PHE A 33 -11.05 25.80 33.88
C PHE A 33 -10.22 24.53 33.63
N SER A 34 -10.86 23.52 33.07
CA SER A 34 -10.22 22.29 32.58
C SER A 34 -10.77 21.93 31.20
N ALA A 35 -9.91 21.44 30.32
CA ALA A 35 -10.25 20.97 28.99
C ALA A 35 -9.38 19.75 28.67
N VAL A 36 -9.97 18.75 28.03
CA VAL A 36 -9.28 17.53 27.58
C VAL A 36 -9.70 17.29 26.15
N PHE A 37 -8.72 17.06 25.28
CA PHE A 37 -8.90 16.75 23.88
C PHE A 37 -7.80 15.81 23.41
N GLU A 38 -8.06 15.04 22.37
CA GLU A 38 -7.02 14.29 21.66
C GLU A 38 -6.22 15.24 20.79
N VAL A 39 -4.90 15.04 20.70
CA VAL A 39 -4.05 15.85 19.84
C VAL A 39 -4.57 15.76 18.40
N PRO A 40 -4.94 16.87 17.75
CA PRO A 40 -5.42 16.84 16.38
C PRO A 40 -4.39 16.20 15.44
N VAL A 41 -4.85 15.54 14.37
CA VAL A 41 -3.99 15.06 13.30
C VAL A 41 -3.20 16.24 12.74
N SER A 42 -1.87 16.15 12.83
CA SER A 42 -0.97 17.27 12.57
C SER A 42 0.40 16.75 12.14
N THR A 43 1.07 17.52 11.29
CA THR A 43 2.49 17.29 11.01
C THR A 43 3.32 17.47 12.28
N TRP A 44 4.54 16.91 12.30
CA TRP A 44 5.43 17.11 13.43
C TRP A 44 5.90 18.57 13.53
N GLY A 45 6.14 19.05 14.75
CA GLY A 45 6.55 20.43 14.99
C GLY A 45 5.95 21.03 16.24
N GLU A 46 6.11 22.34 16.38
CA GLU A 46 5.58 23.11 17.50
C GLU A 46 4.21 23.68 17.14
N TYR A 47 3.23 23.47 18.01
CA TYR A 47 1.89 24.02 17.91
C TYR A 47 1.58 24.89 19.12
N ILE A 48 0.88 25.99 18.89
CA ILE A 48 0.41 26.86 19.96
C ILE A 48 -1.01 26.45 20.32
N ILE A 49 -1.21 26.06 21.56
CA ILE A 49 -2.53 25.91 22.16
C ILE A 49 -2.91 27.28 22.72
N SER A 50 -3.91 27.92 22.12
CA SER A 50 -4.45 29.22 22.55
C SER A 50 -5.73 29.00 23.34
N VAL A 51 -5.88 29.73 24.46
CA VAL A 51 -7.10 29.76 25.25
C VAL A 51 -7.51 31.21 25.47
N SER A 52 -8.71 31.58 25.04
CA SER A 52 -9.19 32.96 25.07
C SER A 52 -10.63 33.08 25.56
N ASP A 53 -10.93 34.12 26.33
CA ASP A 53 -12.30 34.57 26.65
C ASP A 53 -12.75 35.79 25.81
N GLY A 54 -11.95 36.16 24.81
CA GLY A 54 -12.12 37.34 23.96
C GLY A 54 -11.44 38.60 24.51
N VAL A 55 -10.95 38.60 25.75
CA VAL A 55 -10.21 39.72 26.35
C VAL A 55 -8.85 39.26 26.88
N ILE A 56 -8.83 38.16 27.63
CA ILE A 56 -7.64 37.49 28.13
C ILE A 56 -7.32 36.35 27.18
N SER A 57 -6.06 36.25 26.76
CA SER A 57 -5.53 35.11 26.01
C SER A 57 -4.33 34.52 26.73
N LYS A 58 -4.22 33.20 26.72
CA LYS A 58 -3.08 32.45 27.23
C LYS A 58 -2.67 31.41 26.22
N GLU A 59 -1.37 31.28 26.03
CA GLU A 59 -0.78 30.35 25.07
C GLU A 59 0.10 29.33 25.78
N LEU A 60 0.10 28.11 25.26
CA LEU A 60 0.99 27.03 25.64
C LEU A 60 1.57 26.41 24.37
N THR A 61 2.89 26.30 24.30
CA THR A 61 3.55 25.57 23.23
C THR A 61 3.50 24.07 23.50
N PHE A 62 3.12 23.29 22.49
CA PHE A 62 3.11 21.84 22.51
C PHE A 62 3.90 21.30 21.30
N SER A 63 4.83 20.38 21.57
CA SER A 63 5.68 19.78 20.55
C SER A 63 5.13 18.43 20.10
N VAL A 64 4.66 18.34 18.86
CA VAL A 64 4.31 17.09 18.19
C VAL A 64 5.59 16.42 17.69
N LYS A 65 5.86 15.21 18.19
CA LYS A 65 7.03 14.44 17.76
C LYS A 65 6.77 13.78 16.41
N GLN A 66 7.81 13.71 15.59
CA GLN A 66 7.75 12.95 14.35
C GLN A 66 7.66 11.45 14.65
N THR A 67 6.64 10.83 14.09
CA THR A 67 6.45 9.39 14.03
C THR A 67 6.13 9.03 12.58
N ILE A 68 6.61 7.88 12.11
CA ILE A 68 6.25 7.37 10.77
C ILE A 68 5.73 5.94 10.89
N PRO A 69 4.81 5.50 10.02
CA PRO A 69 4.34 4.12 10.02
C PRO A 69 5.46 3.13 9.62
N PRO A 70 5.41 1.87 10.07
CA PRO A 70 6.34 0.85 9.60
C PRO A 70 6.11 0.54 8.12
N SER A 71 7.15 0.07 7.42
CA SER A 71 7.03 -0.36 6.04
C SER A 71 6.15 -1.62 5.92
N PRO A 72 5.20 -1.67 4.98
CA PRO A 72 4.41 -2.88 4.76
C PRO A 72 5.28 -4.05 4.28
N VAL A 73 4.83 -5.28 4.57
CA VAL A 73 5.52 -6.51 4.14
C VAL A 73 4.78 -7.10 2.95
N PRO A 74 5.40 -7.15 1.75
CA PRO A 74 4.80 -7.78 0.57
C PRO A 74 4.46 -9.26 0.84
N VAL A 75 3.30 -9.74 0.37
CA VAL A 75 2.81 -11.13 0.58
C VAL A 75 2.62 -11.88 -0.74
N ALA A 76 1.93 -11.29 -1.72
CA ALA A 76 1.69 -11.90 -3.03
C ALA A 76 1.72 -10.84 -4.15
N PRO A 77 2.14 -11.20 -5.39
CA PRO A 77 2.77 -12.45 -5.77
C PRO A 77 4.14 -12.64 -5.10
N VAL A 78 4.58 -13.90 -4.99
CA VAL A 78 5.93 -14.24 -4.51
C VAL A 78 6.95 -13.83 -5.58
N GLY A 79 8.13 -13.42 -5.14
CA GLY A 79 9.23 -12.99 -6.03
C GLY A 79 9.54 -14.01 -7.14
N GLY A 80 9.77 -13.53 -8.35
CA GLY A 80 10.12 -14.34 -9.53
C GLY A 80 8.96 -15.11 -10.14
N THR A 81 7.72 -14.89 -9.68
CA THR A 81 6.54 -15.55 -10.24
C THR A 81 6.17 -14.95 -11.59
N LYS A 82 5.83 -15.81 -12.56
CA LYS A 82 5.20 -15.39 -13.81
C LYS A 82 3.68 -15.37 -13.67
N ILE A 83 3.07 -14.21 -13.91
CA ILE A 83 1.62 -13.99 -13.81
C ILE A 83 1.05 -13.51 -15.14
N SER A 84 -0.28 -13.63 -15.30
CA SER A 84 -1.00 -13.25 -16.52
C SER A 84 -2.39 -12.72 -16.19
N GLY A 85 -2.98 -11.90 -17.06
CA GLY A 85 -4.31 -11.37 -16.86
C GLY A 85 -4.30 -10.20 -15.88
N HIS A 86 -5.10 -10.27 -14.81
CA HIS A 86 -5.30 -9.18 -13.87
C HIS A 86 -4.66 -9.59 -12.53
N PRO A 87 -3.35 -9.37 -12.36
CA PRO A 87 -2.65 -9.84 -11.18
C PRO A 87 -3.19 -9.16 -9.91
N HIS A 88 -3.30 -9.97 -8.85
CA HIS A 88 -3.61 -9.53 -7.51
C HIS A 88 -2.32 -9.41 -6.69
N PHE A 89 -2.17 -8.27 -6.04
CA PHE A 89 -1.07 -7.93 -5.16
C PHE A 89 -1.61 -7.79 -3.75
N GLU A 90 -0.87 -8.31 -2.78
CA GLU A 90 -1.28 -8.33 -1.38
C GLU A 90 -0.06 -8.12 -0.50
N TRP A 91 -0.23 -7.36 0.58
CA TRP A 91 0.78 -7.13 1.61
C TRP A 91 0.17 -7.25 3.00
N GLU A 92 1.00 -7.41 4.02
CA GLU A 92 0.54 -7.41 5.40
C GLU A 92 0.01 -6.02 5.79
N ALA A 93 -1.15 -5.99 6.43
CA ALA A 93 -1.72 -4.75 6.95
C ALA A 93 -0.79 -4.16 8.01
N VAL A 94 -0.45 -2.88 7.85
CA VAL A 94 0.35 -2.12 8.79
C VAL A 94 -0.54 -1.70 9.97
N SER A 95 -0.19 -2.18 11.16
CA SER A 95 -0.75 -1.67 12.40
C SER A 95 0.15 -0.57 12.95
N TYR A 96 -0.45 0.60 13.20
CA TYR A 96 0.27 1.77 13.67
C TYR A 96 -0.48 2.41 14.84
N PRO A 97 0.12 2.56 16.04
CA PRO A 97 -0.63 2.93 17.24
C PRO A 97 -0.94 4.42 17.36
N TYR A 98 -0.48 5.25 16.43
CA TYR A 98 -0.61 6.70 16.53
C TYR A 98 -1.71 7.26 15.61
N MET A 99 -1.88 6.68 14.43
CA MET A 99 -2.84 7.12 13.40
C MET A 99 -3.22 5.94 12.53
N ASP A 100 -4.34 6.05 11.82
CA ASP A 100 -4.68 5.11 10.76
C ASP A 100 -3.73 5.28 9.57
N VAL A 101 -3.66 4.24 8.72
CA VAL A 101 -2.77 4.22 7.56
C VAL A 101 -3.52 3.84 6.28
N THR A 102 -3.13 4.49 5.19
CA THR A 102 -3.43 4.09 3.81
C THR A 102 -2.13 3.66 3.12
N TYR A 103 -2.24 3.18 1.87
CA TYR A 103 -1.10 2.65 1.13
C TYR A 103 -0.92 3.33 -0.22
N GLU A 104 0.34 3.56 -0.58
CA GLU A 104 0.73 3.85 -1.95
C GLU A 104 1.38 2.61 -2.55
N PHE A 105 0.86 2.18 -3.69
CA PHE A 105 1.32 1.01 -4.43
C PHE A 105 1.94 1.43 -5.76
N GLN A 106 3.04 0.78 -6.15
CA GLN A 106 3.69 1.01 -7.44
C GLN A 106 4.15 -0.30 -8.10
N ILE A 107 4.00 -0.36 -9.42
CA ILE A 107 4.73 -1.26 -10.31
C ILE A 107 5.75 -0.40 -11.06
N ILE A 108 7.01 -0.83 -11.01
CA ILE A 108 8.15 -0.13 -11.59
C ILE A 108 8.99 -1.06 -12.46
N LYS A 109 9.77 -0.48 -13.37
CA LYS A 109 10.94 -1.12 -13.98
C LYS A 109 12.21 -0.55 -13.34
N ASN A 110 13.24 -1.38 -13.21
CA ASN A 110 14.54 -1.06 -12.60
C ASN A 110 14.48 -0.64 -11.13
N LEU A 111 15.42 -1.13 -10.30
CA LEU A 111 15.48 -0.75 -8.88
C LEU A 111 16.37 0.46 -8.61
N ALA A 112 17.45 0.64 -9.38
CA ALA A 112 18.40 1.74 -9.19
C ALA A 112 17.84 3.08 -9.69
N GLU A 113 17.11 3.07 -10.80
CA GLU A 113 16.44 4.23 -11.38
C GLU A 113 15.00 3.84 -11.72
N PRO A 114 14.08 3.88 -10.73
CA PRO A 114 12.73 3.40 -10.89
C PRO A 114 11.93 4.16 -11.96
N GLU A 115 11.49 3.43 -12.98
CA GLU A 115 10.56 3.91 -13.98
C GLU A 115 9.15 3.46 -13.57
N LEU A 116 8.25 4.41 -13.29
CA LEU A 116 6.88 4.11 -12.90
C LEU A 116 6.09 3.56 -14.09
N VAL A 117 5.47 2.41 -13.89
CA VAL A 117 4.58 1.76 -14.88
C VAL A 117 3.13 1.95 -14.46
N ILE A 118 2.82 1.62 -13.20
CA ILE A 118 1.49 1.77 -12.60
C ILE A 118 1.68 2.30 -11.18
N GLY A 119 0.88 3.28 -10.78
CA GLY A 119 0.89 3.83 -9.43
C GLY A 119 -0.52 4.04 -8.92
N LYS A 120 -0.77 3.62 -7.67
CA LYS A 120 -1.98 3.95 -6.93
C LYS A 120 -1.57 4.78 -5.72
N PRO A 121 -1.91 6.09 -5.70
CA PRO A 121 -1.40 7.01 -4.69
C PRO A 121 -1.98 6.74 -3.30
N GLU A 122 -3.18 6.17 -3.24
CA GLU A 122 -3.91 5.95 -1.99
C GLU A 122 -4.84 4.75 -2.14
N LEU A 123 -4.63 3.75 -1.28
CA LEU A 123 -5.43 2.54 -1.15
C LEU A 123 -5.74 2.34 0.34
N GLU A 124 -7.02 2.16 0.67
CA GLU A 124 -7.46 1.88 2.05
C GLU A 124 -7.21 0.41 2.43
N GLU A 125 -7.28 -0.48 1.44
CA GLU A 125 -7.12 -1.91 1.62
C GLU A 125 -5.66 -2.34 1.48
N ASN A 126 -5.29 -3.46 2.12
CA ASN A 126 -3.94 -4.02 2.06
C ASN A 126 -3.69 -4.88 0.80
N SER A 127 -4.44 -4.62 -0.27
CA SER A 127 -4.34 -5.36 -1.52
C SER A 127 -4.72 -4.51 -2.73
N TYR A 128 -4.28 -4.94 -3.90
CA TYR A 128 -4.60 -4.30 -5.17
C TYR A 128 -4.73 -5.33 -6.29
N THR A 129 -5.82 -5.28 -7.06
CA THR A 129 -5.96 -6.07 -8.29
C THR A 129 -5.88 -5.14 -9.49
N LEU A 130 -5.03 -5.50 -10.46
CA LEU A 130 -4.88 -4.72 -11.69
C LEU A 130 -6.23 -4.49 -12.39
N ASP A 131 -6.52 -3.24 -12.70
CA ASP A 131 -7.76 -2.86 -13.39
C ASP A 131 -7.79 -3.39 -14.83
N LYS A 132 -8.98 -3.63 -15.38
CA LYS A 132 -9.14 -4.14 -16.76
C LYS A 132 -8.60 -3.19 -17.84
N ASN A 133 -8.48 -1.91 -17.51
CA ASN A 133 -7.99 -0.88 -18.41
C ASN A 133 -6.47 -0.66 -18.26
N GLU A 134 -5.85 -1.33 -17.30
CA GLU A 134 -4.41 -1.29 -17.07
C GLU A 134 -3.78 -2.52 -17.70
N GLU A 135 -2.81 -2.30 -18.58
CA GLU A 135 -2.14 -3.37 -19.29
C GLU A 135 -0.64 -3.34 -19.01
N LEU A 136 -0.09 -4.51 -18.71
CA LEU A 136 1.35 -4.72 -18.63
C LEU A 136 1.83 -5.34 -19.94
N GLU A 137 2.97 -4.88 -20.42
CA GLU A 137 3.65 -5.53 -21.53
C GLU A 137 4.25 -6.85 -21.07
N LYS A 138 4.53 -7.75 -22.02
CA LYS A 138 5.19 -9.01 -21.70
C LYS A 138 6.58 -8.75 -21.09
N ALA A 139 6.78 -9.27 -19.90
CA ALA A 139 8.02 -9.17 -19.14
C ALA A 139 8.54 -10.56 -18.78
N GLY A 140 9.86 -10.70 -18.71
CA GLY A 140 10.55 -11.96 -18.40
C GLY A 140 11.84 -11.70 -17.63
N PRO A 141 12.68 -12.72 -17.43
CA PRO A 141 13.91 -12.60 -16.63
C PRO A 141 14.87 -11.49 -17.07
N ASP A 142 14.93 -11.18 -18.37
CA ASP A 142 15.81 -10.13 -18.90
C ASP A 142 15.25 -8.70 -18.71
N ASN A 143 13.96 -8.57 -18.43
CA ASN A 143 13.27 -7.29 -18.23
C ASN A 143 12.09 -7.47 -17.25
N PRO A 144 12.38 -7.71 -15.97
CA PRO A 144 11.34 -7.93 -14.95
C PRO A 144 10.61 -6.65 -14.58
N TYR A 145 9.41 -6.83 -14.03
CA TYR A 145 8.77 -5.80 -13.22
C TYR A 145 9.10 -6.00 -11.75
N TYR A 146 9.04 -4.91 -11.01
CA TYR A 146 9.06 -4.93 -9.55
C TYR A 146 7.83 -4.22 -9.03
N TRP A 147 7.24 -4.74 -7.97
CA TRP A 147 6.20 -4.02 -7.24
C TRP A 147 6.67 -3.70 -5.83
N ARG A 148 6.20 -2.57 -5.31
CA ARG A 148 6.50 -2.08 -3.97
C ARG A 148 5.31 -1.32 -3.42
N VAL A 149 5.24 -1.25 -2.10
CA VAL A 149 4.17 -0.55 -1.39
C VAL A 149 4.76 0.20 -0.19
N ARG A 150 4.17 1.32 0.19
CA ARG A 150 4.50 2.04 1.44
C ARG A 150 3.22 2.49 2.14
N ALA A 151 3.30 2.66 3.46
CA ALA A 151 2.21 3.19 4.25
C ALA A 151 2.28 4.72 4.31
N LEU A 152 1.13 5.36 4.40
CA LEU A 152 0.93 6.79 4.62
C LEU A 152 0.04 6.94 5.86
N ASP A 153 0.40 7.81 6.78
CA ASP A 153 -0.49 8.17 7.89
C ASP A 153 -1.36 9.38 7.54
N GLU A 154 -2.37 9.65 8.37
CA GLU A 154 -3.32 10.78 8.18
C GLU A 154 -2.65 12.16 8.20
N ALA A 155 -1.45 12.28 8.80
CA ALA A 155 -0.66 13.51 8.81
C ALA A 155 0.22 13.66 7.55
N GLY A 156 0.17 12.70 6.62
CA GLY A 156 0.91 12.71 5.37
C GLY A 156 2.36 12.21 5.49
N ASN A 157 2.77 11.64 6.62
CA ASN A 157 4.06 10.99 6.72
C ASN A 157 4.03 9.65 5.98
N THR A 158 5.16 9.28 5.38
CA THR A 158 5.27 8.03 4.63
C THR A 158 6.30 7.11 5.26
N SER A 159 6.04 5.81 5.27
CA SER A 159 7.05 4.80 5.56
C SER A 159 8.11 4.77 4.44
N PRO A 160 9.29 4.19 4.69
CA PRO A 160 10.11 3.68 3.60
C PRO A 160 9.29 2.72 2.72
N TRP A 161 9.66 2.62 1.45
CA TRP A 161 9.14 1.57 0.58
C TRP A 161 9.40 0.19 1.17
N SER A 162 8.47 -0.73 0.95
CA SER A 162 8.71 -2.16 1.17
C SER A 162 9.90 -2.65 0.35
N GLU A 163 10.42 -3.82 0.72
CA GLU A 163 11.26 -4.59 -0.19
C GLU A 163 10.55 -4.75 -1.54
N ALA A 164 11.24 -4.46 -2.63
CA ALA A 164 10.66 -4.55 -3.95
C ALA A 164 10.60 -6.03 -4.38
N ARG A 165 9.43 -6.48 -4.84
CA ARG A 165 9.24 -7.88 -5.27
C ARG A 165 9.22 -7.98 -6.78
N GLU A 166 10.14 -8.80 -7.30
CA GLU A 166 10.23 -9.11 -8.72
C GLU A 166 9.06 -9.98 -9.20
N PHE A 167 8.54 -9.73 -10.39
CA PHE A 167 7.63 -10.64 -11.08
C PHE A 167 7.75 -10.51 -12.60
N TYR A 168 7.23 -11.51 -13.32
CA TYR A 168 7.18 -11.53 -14.77
C TYR A 168 5.74 -11.51 -15.26
N TYR A 169 5.49 -10.95 -16.43
CA TYR A 169 4.14 -10.85 -16.97
C TYR A 169 4.02 -11.48 -18.37
N GLY A 170 2.97 -12.26 -18.57
CA GLY A 170 2.57 -12.76 -19.89
C GLY A 170 2.18 -14.23 -19.89
N PHE A 171 1.96 -14.78 -21.09
CA PHE A 171 1.37 -16.11 -21.26
C PHE A 171 2.10 -17.22 -20.47
N ILE A 172 1.32 -17.98 -19.70
CA ILE A 172 1.77 -19.15 -18.95
C ILE A 172 1.38 -20.39 -19.75
N TRP A 173 2.37 -21.22 -20.09
CA TRP A 173 2.15 -22.43 -20.88
C TRP A 173 1.42 -23.50 -20.05
N PRO A 174 0.23 -23.98 -20.45
CA PRO A 174 -0.48 -25.00 -19.68
C PRO A 174 0.25 -26.35 -19.72
N SER A 175 0.52 -26.94 -18.56
CA SER A 175 1.26 -28.22 -18.48
C SER A 175 0.56 -29.38 -19.17
N TRP A 176 -0.79 -29.40 -19.18
CA TRP A 176 -1.56 -30.44 -19.86
C TRP A 176 -1.31 -30.44 -21.37
N LEU A 177 -1.13 -29.25 -21.97
CA LEU A 177 -0.90 -29.12 -23.41
C LEU A 177 0.45 -29.74 -23.79
N THR A 178 1.46 -29.62 -22.92
CA THR A 178 2.74 -30.32 -23.08
C THR A 178 2.53 -31.82 -23.16
N TRP A 179 1.74 -32.42 -22.26
CA TRP A 179 1.49 -33.87 -22.26
C TRP A 179 0.66 -34.33 -23.45
N VAL A 180 -0.31 -33.53 -23.91
CA VAL A 180 -1.06 -33.80 -25.14
C VAL A 180 -0.12 -33.84 -26.35
N LEU A 181 0.77 -32.85 -26.49
CA LEU A 181 1.74 -32.81 -27.60
C LEU A 181 2.73 -33.97 -27.54
N VAL A 182 3.22 -34.33 -26.35
CA VAL A 182 4.10 -35.51 -26.16
C VAL A 182 3.37 -36.80 -26.55
N GLY A 183 2.12 -36.98 -26.09
CA GLY A 183 1.30 -38.15 -26.42
C GLY A 183 1.04 -38.26 -27.93
N LEU A 184 0.72 -37.15 -28.59
CA LEU A 184 0.58 -37.08 -30.04
C LEU A 184 1.90 -37.45 -30.75
N GLY A 185 3.04 -36.96 -30.26
CA GLY A 185 4.36 -37.32 -30.78
C GLY A 185 4.65 -38.82 -30.68
N VAL A 186 4.37 -39.43 -29.53
CA VAL A 186 4.53 -40.88 -29.32
C VAL A 186 3.59 -41.67 -30.23
N LEU A 187 2.34 -41.24 -30.39
CA LEU A 187 1.38 -41.88 -31.29
C LEU A 187 1.83 -41.82 -32.75
N ILE A 188 2.31 -40.65 -33.22
CA ILE A 188 2.85 -40.48 -34.57
C ILE A 188 4.06 -41.40 -34.77
N ILE A 189 5.00 -41.45 -33.82
CA ILE A 189 6.16 -42.35 -33.90
C ILE A 189 5.70 -43.82 -33.97
N GLY A 190 4.73 -44.22 -33.15
CA GLY A 190 4.16 -45.56 -33.18
C GLY A 190 3.54 -45.93 -34.54
N VAL A 191 2.77 -45.01 -35.13
CA VAL A 191 2.18 -45.16 -36.47
C VAL A 191 3.26 -45.28 -37.54
N VAL A 192 4.30 -44.45 -37.49
CA VAL A 192 5.42 -44.51 -38.43
C VAL A 192 6.15 -45.86 -38.33
N VAL A 193 6.50 -46.30 -37.11
CA VAL A 193 7.14 -47.61 -36.88
C VAL A 193 6.26 -48.75 -37.38
N TYR A 194 4.95 -48.68 -37.13
CA TYR A 194 3.99 -49.67 -37.62
C TYR A 194 3.98 -49.75 -39.15
N ILE A 195 3.90 -48.61 -39.84
CA ILE A 195 3.91 -48.54 -41.31
C ILE A 195 5.23 -49.06 -41.90
N PHE A 196 6.38 -48.68 -41.33
CA PHE A 196 7.68 -49.16 -41.79
C PHE A 196 7.89 -50.65 -41.54
N ARG A 197 7.45 -51.17 -40.39
CA ARG A 197 7.48 -52.61 -40.11
C ARG A 197 6.64 -53.39 -41.11
N TRP A 198 5.45 -52.89 -41.46
CA TRP A 198 4.57 -53.54 -42.44
C TRP A 198 5.21 -53.57 -43.83
N ARG A 199 5.80 -52.45 -44.29
CA ARG A 199 6.47 -52.37 -45.60
C ARG A 199 7.73 -53.22 -45.76
N ILE A 200 8.48 -53.48 -44.70
CA ILE A 200 9.67 -54.33 -44.76
C ILE A 200 9.27 -55.80 -44.90
N VAL A 201 8.16 -56.23 -44.29
CA VAL A 201 7.68 -57.63 -44.38
C VAL A 201 7.26 -57.98 -45.82
N ASP A 202 6.68 -57.02 -46.55
CA ASP A 202 6.29 -57.21 -47.96
C ASP A 202 7.50 -57.30 -48.93
N LEU A 203 8.71 -56.93 -48.51
CA LEU A 203 9.93 -57.03 -49.33
C LEU A 203 10.64 -58.39 -49.23
N PHE A 204 10.21 -59.26 -48.32
CA PHE A 204 10.83 -60.57 -48.06
C PHE A 204 9.89 -61.76 -48.30
N TYR A 205 8.75 -61.53 -48.96
CA TYR A 205 7.82 -62.57 -49.44
C TYR A 205 7.56 -62.44 -50.94
#